data_AF-A0A067FAP9-F1
#
_entry.id   AF-A0A067FAP9-F1
#
_cell.length_a   1.000
_cell.length_b   1.000
_cell.length_c   1.000
_cell.angle_alpha   90.00
_cell.angle_beta   90.00
_cell.angle_gamma   90.00
#
_symmetry.space_group_name_H-M   'P 1'
#
loop_
_entity.id
_entity.type
_entity.pdbx_description
1 polymer ?
#
loop_
_entity_poly.entity_id
_entity_poly.type
_entity_poly.pdbx_seq_one_letter_code
_entity_poly.pdbx_strand_id
1 'polypeptide(L)'
;MDLDDPLDFENEDPLITNPVVNKKRKKAIGLDDLLTDHYKQKSQILEREKKRAAKAKKNYNSDEDENGKEALLSNIVNSCQNQMEEISVEEENSEWGLQVFGNKETLPPLVFPKLGSCSLLRSFINNKVNTLVELSTETGEAFLEGLLVNGWLSKLVLASGEVEKSIATWTFKLILYSSKEELRASACEFWCAILSSKNEVDAVPVKIHWFPSYSDLEKALVAYGFLSELSSTAEPVNTDSADRGPPENLIAWVKFTAACCQVRSKKSMFSSKEAEKLVEVVTCLFLDRRLQGLSVILYECMHSAISYFTDQEWNTSCEKIAKSLACRVPRDINCLRVVDCISRVNKRCKQLRSAVAYQILVIFFENKITNEEEILNLLITVNVKDKTCDLFRMYIYLALTENWLLSCPKLEEKPVMTEMWGVYLRNCSCLISSTDLRLYASKVRNKASYLLQGSTN
;
A
#
# COMPACT_ATOMS: atom_id res chain seq x y z
N MET A 1 0.49 -39.31 12.03
CA MET A 1 0.02 -40.14 13.15
C MET A 1 -1.44 -39.77 13.35
N ASP A 2 -2.30 -40.78 13.37
CA ASP A 2 -3.74 -40.71 13.13
C ASP A 2 -4.50 -39.69 13.99
N LEU A 3 -5.42 -38.97 13.32
CA LEU A 3 -6.46 -38.13 13.87
C LEU A 3 -7.73 -38.98 13.95
N ASP A 4 -8.03 -39.55 15.11
CA ASP A 4 -9.38 -40.01 15.49
C ASP A 4 -9.40 -40.42 16.97
N ASP A 5 -9.42 -39.43 17.87
CA ASP A 5 -9.89 -39.63 19.24
C ASP A 5 -10.73 -38.41 19.68
N PRO A 6 -11.91 -38.61 20.31
CA PRO A 6 -12.85 -37.55 20.61
C PRO A 6 -12.41 -36.71 21.82
N LEU A 7 -12.58 -35.39 21.70
CA LEU A 7 -12.19 -34.38 22.70
C LEU A 7 -12.93 -34.59 24.04
N ASP A 8 -12.19 -35.06 25.04
CA ASP A 8 -12.60 -35.14 26.44
C ASP A 8 -12.31 -33.79 27.14
N PHE A 9 -13.32 -33.23 27.80
CA PHE A 9 -13.33 -31.88 28.40
C PHE A 9 -13.20 -31.90 29.93
N GLU A 10 -12.53 -32.89 30.49
CA GLU A 10 -12.15 -32.88 31.90
C GLU A 10 -10.62 -32.92 32.02
N ASN A 11 -9.99 -31.74 32.13
CA ASN A 11 -8.77 -31.48 32.92
C ASN A 11 -8.30 -30.02 32.76
N GLU A 12 -8.84 -29.11 33.58
CA GLU A 12 -8.08 -27.96 34.11
C GLU A 12 -7.27 -28.49 35.32
N ASP A 13 -6.00 -28.18 35.58
CA ASP A 13 -5.31 -26.88 35.79
C ASP A 13 -3.79 -27.24 36.06
N PRO A 14 -2.79 -26.34 36.32
CA PRO A 14 -2.92 -25.04 36.98
C PRO A 14 -2.01 -23.89 36.49
N LEU A 15 -2.56 -22.68 36.50
CA LEU A 15 -1.79 -21.44 36.47
C LEU A 15 -1.27 -21.03 37.86
N ILE A 16 0.06 -20.84 37.89
CA ILE A 16 0.78 -19.73 38.56
C ILE A 16 1.02 -19.81 40.08
N THR A 17 2.33 -19.80 40.38
CA THR A 17 3.04 -19.54 41.62
C THR A 17 2.62 -18.28 42.39
N ASN A 18 2.39 -18.43 43.70
CA ASN A 18 2.32 -17.36 44.70
C ASN A 18 3.71 -16.98 45.26
N PRO A 19 3.95 -15.74 45.73
CA PRO A 19 4.96 -15.47 46.74
C PRO A 19 4.39 -15.59 48.18
N VAL A 20 5.16 -16.33 48.98
CA VAL A 20 5.33 -16.40 50.45
C VAL A 20 4.27 -15.74 51.37
N VAL A 21 3.59 -16.61 52.14
CA VAL A 21 2.73 -16.28 53.29
C VAL A 21 3.50 -16.47 54.61
N ASN A 22 3.44 -15.46 55.49
CA ASN A 22 3.92 -15.50 56.87
C ASN A 22 3.12 -16.47 57.76
N LYS A 23 3.83 -17.22 58.61
CA LYS A 23 3.33 -18.27 59.51
C LYS A 23 2.25 -17.78 60.50
N LYS A 24 1.01 -18.28 60.36
CA LYS A 24 0.09 -18.53 61.49
C LYS A 24 -0.56 -19.91 61.34
N ARG A 25 -0.62 -20.64 62.46
CA ARG A 25 -1.09 -22.03 62.60
C ARG A 25 -2.43 -22.25 61.87
N LYS A 26 -2.45 -23.18 60.90
CA LYS A 26 -3.66 -23.63 60.21
C LYS A 26 -4.50 -24.48 61.18
N LYS A 27 -5.69 -24.00 61.55
CA LYS A 27 -6.78 -24.90 61.95
C LYS A 27 -7.32 -25.54 60.68
N ALA A 28 -7.52 -26.86 60.68
CA ALA A 28 -8.21 -27.54 59.60
C ALA A 28 -9.65 -27.02 59.58
N ILE A 29 -10.01 -26.30 58.51
CA ILE A 29 -11.37 -25.79 58.30
C ILE A 29 -12.19 -27.00 57.83
N GLY A 30 -13.15 -27.44 58.64
CA GLY A 30 -14.05 -28.52 58.26
C GLY A 30 -15.11 -28.03 57.26
N LEU A 31 -15.71 -28.95 56.50
CA LEU A 31 -16.82 -28.61 55.60
C LEU A 31 -17.98 -27.93 56.35
N ASP A 32 -18.19 -28.31 57.62
CA ASP A 32 -19.19 -27.73 58.51
C ASP A 32 -18.85 -26.28 58.92
N ASP A 33 -17.56 -25.92 59.01
CA ASP A 33 -17.15 -24.54 59.25
C ASP A 33 -17.44 -23.65 58.03
N LEU A 34 -17.22 -24.16 56.81
CA LEU A 34 -17.54 -23.48 55.57
C LEU A 34 -19.05 -23.30 55.37
N LEU A 35 -19.85 -24.31 55.72
CA LEU A 35 -21.31 -24.20 55.70
C LEU A 35 -21.79 -23.18 56.72
N THR A 36 -21.23 -23.17 57.92
CA THR A 36 -21.57 -22.20 58.98
C THR A 36 -21.24 -20.77 58.55
N ASP A 37 -20.08 -20.56 57.92
CA ASP A 37 -19.69 -19.26 57.38
C ASP A 37 -20.57 -18.85 56.20
N HIS A 38 -20.94 -19.78 55.31
CA HIS A 38 -21.88 -19.52 54.22
C HIS A 38 -23.26 -19.08 54.74
N TYR A 39 -23.81 -19.74 55.77
CA TYR A 39 -25.08 -19.34 56.37
C TYR A 39 -24.97 -17.99 57.11
N LYS A 40 -23.85 -17.70 57.78
CA LYS A 40 -23.59 -16.38 58.39
C LYS A 40 -23.46 -15.28 57.34
N GLN A 41 -22.83 -15.56 56.20
CA GLN A 41 -22.68 -14.58 55.12
C GLN A 41 -24.04 -14.31 54.46
N LYS A 42 -24.84 -15.37 54.25
CA LYS A 42 -26.22 -15.25 53.75
C LYS A 42 -27.11 -14.45 54.71
N SER A 43 -26.99 -14.67 56.02
CA SER A 43 -27.74 -13.88 57.02
C SER A 43 -27.28 -12.41 57.06
N GLN A 44 -25.98 -12.14 56.89
CA GLN A 44 -25.45 -10.77 56.81
C GLN A 44 -25.92 -10.02 55.55
N ILE A 45 -26.00 -10.70 54.41
CA ILE A 45 -26.54 -10.12 53.17
C ILE A 45 -28.02 -9.77 53.36
N LEU A 46 -28.80 -10.68 53.95
CA LEU A 46 -30.22 -10.49 54.21
C LEU A 46 -30.48 -9.37 55.25
N GLU A 47 -29.62 -9.22 56.26
CA GLU A 47 -29.59 -8.08 57.19
C GLU A 47 -29.24 -6.76 56.49
N ARG A 48 -28.28 -6.76 55.56
CA ARG A 48 -27.90 -5.56 54.77
C ARG A 48 -29.01 -5.14 53.82
N GLU A 49 -29.70 -6.09 53.20
CA GLU A 49 -30.87 -5.83 52.36
C GLU A 49 -32.05 -5.31 53.17
N LYS A 50 -32.34 -5.90 54.34
CA LYS A 50 -33.36 -5.37 55.27
C LYS A 50 -33.02 -3.96 55.75
N LYS A 51 -31.75 -3.64 56.03
CA LYS A 51 -31.30 -2.28 56.38
C LYS A 51 -31.41 -1.30 55.21
N ARG A 52 -31.16 -1.75 53.97
CA ARG A 52 -31.37 -0.93 52.75
C ARG A 52 -32.86 -0.68 52.49
N ALA A 53 -33.70 -1.70 52.63
CA ALA A 53 -35.15 -1.59 52.48
C ALA A 53 -35.79 -0.74 53.60
N ALA A 54 -35.28 -0.80 54.84
CA ALA A 54 -35.72 0.04 55.94
C ALA A 54 -35.25 1.51 55.79
N LYS A 55 -34.07 1.74 55.20
CA LYS A 55 -33.61 3.08 54.82
C LYS A 55 -34.41 3.67 53.65
N ALA A 56 -34.89 2.84 52.73
CA ALA A 56 -35.79 3.27 51.66
C ALA A 56 -37.23 3.57 52.14
N LYS A 57 -37.63 3.09 53.33
CA LYS A 57 -38.96 3.32 53.92
C LYS A 57 -39.05 4.47 54.92
N LYS A 58 -37.95 5.14 55.27
CA LYS A 58 -37.97 6.36 56.09
C LYS A 58 -37.56 7.57 55.26
N ASN A 59 -38.55 8.42 55.00
CA ASN A 59 -38.49 9.77 54.44
C ASN A 59 -38.60 9.86 52.90
N TYR A 60 -39.84 9.76 52.42
CA TYR A 60 -40.33 10.69 51.40
C TYR A 60 -40.91 11.90 52.12
N ASN A 61 -40.29 13.06 51.91
CA ASN A 61 -40.90 14.39 51.85
C ASN A 61 -39.78 15.38 51.50
N SER A 62 -39.44 15.42 50.20
CA SER A 62 -38.82 16.57 49.54
C SER A 62 -38.82 16.28 48.03
N ASP A 63 -39.85 16.78 47.33
CA ASP A 63 -39.90 16.87 45.87
C ASP A 63 -38.91 17.92 45.37
N GLU A 64 -37.61 17.66 45.44
CA GLU A 64 -36.60 18.50 44.77
C GLU A 64 -35.50 17.67 44.11
N ASP A 65 -35.36 17.86 42.79
CA ASP A 65 -34.21 17.55 41.93
C ASP A 65 -33.86 16.10 41.55
N GLU A 66 -34.82 15.36 40.99
CA GLU A 66 -34.45 14.32 39.98
C GLU A 66 -34.06 14.96 38.64
N ASN A 67 -34.74 16.04 38.23
CA ASN A 67 -34.52 16.69 36.94
C ASN A 67 -33.15 17.39 36.84
N GLY A 68 -32.61 17.89 37.97
CA GLY A 68 -31.29 18.52 38.02
C GLY A 68 -30.14 17.53 37.80
N LYS A 69 -30.27 16.28 38.27
CA LYS A 69 -29.24 15.24 38.08
C LYS A 69 -29.27 14.68 36.67
N GLU A 70 -30.46 14.48 36.10
CA GLU A 70 -30.62 14.07 34.71
C GLU A 70 -30.11 15.16 33.76
N ALA A 71 -30.45 16.44 34.01
CA ALA A 71 -29.91 17.56 33.26
C ALA A 71 -28.37 17.69 33.38
N LEU A 72 -27.81 17.42 34.56
CA LEU A 72 -26.35 17.41 34.75
C LEU A 72 -25.70 16.26 33.96
N LEU A 73 -26.32 15.08 33.98
CA LEU A 73 -25.85 13.91 33.24
C LEU A 73 -25.95 14.14 31.73
N SER A 74 -27.07 14.68 31.24
CA SER A 74 -27.25 15.08 29.85
C SER A 74 -26.25 16.16 29.44
N ASN A 75 -25.95 17.14 30.30
CA ASN A 75 -24.92 18.14 30.01
C ASN A 75 -23.50 17.53 29.96
N ILE A 76 -23.19 16.55 30.82
CA ILE A 76 -21.92 15.83 30.77
C ILE A 76 -21.85 14.96 29.51
N VAL A 77 -22.92 14.24 29.17
CA VAL A 77 -23.00 13.40 27.97
C VAL A 77 -22.90 14.26 26.71
N ASN A 78 -23.63 15.38 26.64
CA ASN A 78 -23.55 16.32 25.53
C ASN A 78 -22.18 17.00 25.45
N SER A 79 -21.57 17.34 26.59
CA SER A 79 -20.19 17.86 26.60
C SER A 79 -19.18 16.83 26.12
N CYS A 80 -19.33 15.56 26.49
CA CYS A 80 -18.49 14.47 26.01
C CYS A 80 -18.74 14.17 24.53
N GLN A 81 -19.99 14.26 24.07
CA GLN A 81 -20.36 14.05 22.67
C GLN A 81 -19.88 15.19 21.78
N ASN A 82 -20.00 16.44 22.23
CA ASN A 82 -19.45 17.60 21.53
C ASN A 82 -17.92 17.57 21.52
N GLN A 83 -17.26 17.13 22.61
CA GLN A 83 -15.82 16.88 22.61
C GLN A 83 -15.45 15.73 21.67
N MET A 84 -16.26 14.68 21.58
CA MET A 84 -16.04 13.56 20.66
C MET A 84 -16.27 13.98 19.20
N GLU A 85 -17.21 14.88 18.92
CA GLU A 85 -17.43 15.48 17.61
C GLU A 85 -16.28 16.46 17.24
N GLU A 86 -15.83 17.32 18.15
CA GLU A 86 -14.62 18.16 17.96
C GLU A 86 -13.35 17.32 17.72
N ILE A 87 -13.21 16.18 18.41
CA ILE A 87 -12.07 15.27 18.24
C ILE A 87 -12.21 14.41 16.97
N SER A 88 -13.41 14.08 16.52
CA SER A 88 -13.60 13.13 15.40
C SER A 88 -13.66 13.77 14.02
N VAL A 89 -13.98 15.07 13.91
CA VAL A 89 -14.42 15.64 12.64
C VAL A 89 -13.28 16.02 11.68
N GLU A 90 -12.08 16.41 12.15
CA GLU A 90 -11.10 17.04 11.23
C GLU A 90 -9.93 16.14 10.76
N GLU A 91 -9.40 15.20 11.55
CA GLU A 91 -8.19 14.43 11.14
C GLU A 91 -8.43 12.94 10.88
N GLU A 92 -9.45 12.31 11.47
CA GLU A 92 -9.75 10.88 11.21
C GLU A 92 -10.33 10.64 9.81
N ASN A 93 -10.81 11.72 9.17
CA ASN A 93 -11.39 11.77 7.82
C ASN A 93 -10.44 12.34 6.75
N SER A 94 -9.12 12.39 6.97
CA SER A 94 -8.20 12.65 5.85
C SER A 94 -8.26 11.45 4.90
N GLU A 95 -9.18 11.51 3.93
CA GLU A 95 -9.28 10.55 2.85
C GLU A 95 -7.93 10.51 2.15
N TRP A 96 -7.17 9.46 2.40
CA TRP A 96 -5.98 9.17 1.62
C TRP A 96 -6.37 8.98 0.16
N GLY A 97 -5.48 9.36 -0.73
CA GLY A 97 -5.77 9.41 -2.16
C GLY A 97 -5.23 10.70 -2.73
N LEU A 98 -4.32 10.57 -3.70
CA LEU A 98 -3.87 11.69 -4.51
C LEU A 98 -4.35 11.48 -5.92
N GLN A 99 -4.80 12.57 -6.54
CA GLN A 99 -5.06 12.54 -7.95
C GLN A 99 -3.72 12.43 -8.69
N VAL A 100 -3.52 11.32 -9.39
CA VAL A 100 -2.28 11.09 -10.17
C VAL A 100 -2.45 11.50 -11.63
N PHE A 101 -3.69 11.54 -12.13
CA PHE A 101 -4.03 11.97 -13.48
C PHE A 101 -4.89 13.23 -13.44
N GLY A 102 -4.38 14.30 -14.04
CA GLY A 102 -5.06 15.57 -14.28
C GLY A 102 -5.88 15.57 -15.57
N ASN A 103 -5.81 16.67 -16.31
CA ASN A 103 -6.53 16.82 -17.59
C ASN A 103 -5.76 16.12 -18.71
N LYS A 104 -6.48 15.42 -19.58
CA LYS A 104 -5.92 14.81 -20.80
C LYS A 104 -5.58 15.91 -21.81
N GLU A 105 -4.43 15.78 -22.46
CA GLU A 105 -4.08 16.56 -23.64
C GLU A 105 -4.72 15.95 -24.89
N THR A 106 -4.69 16.69 -26.01
CA THR A 106 -5.13 16.17 -27.30
C THR A 106 -4.26 14.99 -27.71
N LEU A 107 -4.83 13.78 -27.68
CA LEU A 107 -4.10 12.57 -28.07
C LEU A 107 -3.66 12.66 -29.54
N PRO A 108 -2.45 12.20 -29.87
CA PRO A 108 -2.00 12.15 -31.25
C PRO A 108 -2.95 11.25 -32.06
N PRO A 109 -3.33 11.64 -33.29
CA PRO A 109 -4.13 10.78 -34.14
C PRO A 109 -3.38 9.46 -34.37
N LEU A 110 -4.12 8.35 -34.34
CA LEU A 110 -3.63 7.03 -34.71
C LEU A 110 -3.29 7.01 -36.20
N VAL A 111 -2.10 7.52 -36.55
CA VAL A 111 -1.56 7.36 -37.89
C VAL A 111 -0.92 5.98 -37.95
N PHE A 112 -1.62 5.07 -38.61
CA PHE A 112 -1.15 3.71 -38.87
C PHE A 112 0.11 3.77 -39.74
N PRO A 113 1.24 3.23 -39.27
CA PRO A 113 2.46 3.24 -40.06
C PRO A 113 2.32 2.28 -41.24
N LYS A 114 2.19 2.80 -42.48
CA LYS A 114 2.25 2.08 -43.79
C LYS A 114 2.03 0.56 -43.71
N LEU A 115 0.90 0.10 -43.16
CA LEU A 115 0.63 -1.32 -42.96
C LEU A 115 0.57 -2.07 -44.31
N GLY A 116 0.15 -1.38 -45.38
CA GLY A 116 0.21 -1.87 -46.77
C GLY A 116 1.60 -2.24 -47.30
N SER A 117 2.68 -1.86 -46.60
CA SER A 117 4.05 -2.25 -46.94
C SER A 117 4.59 -3.45 -46.15
N CYS A 118 3.83 -3.96 -45.18
CA CYS A 118 4.19 -5.12 -44.37
C CYS A 118 4.33 -6.38 -45.23
N SER A 119 5.42 -7.13 -45.07
CA SER A 119 5.69 -8.35 -45.81
C SER A 119 4.65 -9.45 -45.51
N LEU A 120 4.18 -9.54 -44.26
CA LEU A 120 3.12 -10.45 -43.86
C LEU A 120 1.84 -10.17 -44.67
N LEU A 121 1.38 -8.91 -44.70
CA LEU A 121 0.19 -8.55 -45.48
C LEU A 121 0.39 -8.76 -46.98
N ARG A 122 1.57 -8.41 -47.53
CA ARG A 122 1.91 -8.68 -48.94
C ARG A 122 1.90 -10.17 -49.26
N SER A 123 2.31 -11.03 -48.33
CA SER A 123 2.29 -12.48 -48.52
C SER A 123 0.87 -13.01 -48.65
N PHE A 124 -0.08 -12.45 -47.89
CA PHE A 124 -1.50 -12.78 -48.01
C PHE A 124 -2.09 -12.25 -49.32
N ILE A 125 -1.82 -10.99 -49.68
CA ILE A 125 -2.33 -10.37 -50.92
C ILE A 125 -1.84 -11.12 -52.16
N ASN A 126 -0.57 -11.53 -52.17
CA ASN A 126 0.05 -12.25 -53.29
C ASN A 126 -0.26 -13.76 -53.29
N ASN A 127 -0.99 -14.27 -52.29
CA ASN A 127 -1.34 -15.68 -52.23
C ASN A 127 -2.50 -15.99 -53.18
N LYS A 128 -2.46 -17.15 -53.83
CA LYS A 128 -3.55 -17.63 -54.70
C LYS A 128 -4.89 -17.71 -53.97
N VAL A 129 -4.87 -17.98 -52.66
CA VAL A 129 -6.05 -18.05 -51.79
C VAL A 129 -6.72 -16.68 -51.60
N ASN A 130 -6.03 -15.58 -51.90
CA ASN A 130 -6.61 -14.24 -51.85
C ASN A 130 -7.79 -14.04 -52.81
N THR A 131 -7.94 -14.93 -53.79
CA THR A 131 -9.14 -14.99 -54.66
C THR A 131 -10.44 -15.27 -53.89
N LEU A 132 -10.36 -15.81 -52.66
CA LEU A 132 -11.50 -16.10 -51.80
C LEU A 132 -11.79 -15.01 -50.77
N VAL A 133 -10.78 -14.20 -50.41
CA VAL A 133 -10.86 -13.21 -49.32
C VAL A 133 -10.86 -11.78 -49.86
N GLU A 134 -10.45 -11.59 -51.12
CA GLU A 134 -10.41 -10.30 -51.82
C GLU A 134 -9.67 -9.20 -51.02
N LEU A 135 -8.55 -9.56 -50.38
CA LEU A 135 -7.73 -8.61 -49.65
C LEU A 135 -7.05 -7.63 -50.61
N SER A 136 -7.22 -6.35 -50.33
CA SER A 136 -6.55 -5.24 -50.98
C SER A 136 -5.68 -4.48 -49.97
N THR A 137 -4.91 -3.51 -50.43
CA THR A 137 -4.18 -2.60 -49.53
C THR A 137 -5.11 -1.75 -48.67
N GLU A 138 -6.37 -1.58 -49.07
CA GLU A 138 -7.39 -0.78 -48.38
C GLU A 138 -8.11 -1.61 -47.31
N THR A 139 -8.38 -2.90 -47.57
CA THR A 139 -9.01 -3.82 -46.60
C THR A 139 -7.99 -4.51 -45.69
N GLY A 140 -6.70 -4.38 -45.99
CA GLY A 140 -5.63 -5.04 -45.25
C GLY A 140 -5.51 -4.62 -43.78
N GLU A 141 -5.89 -3.40 -43.41
CA GLU A 141 -5.88 -2.95 -42.01
C GLU A 141 -6.93 -3.68 -41.17
N ALA A 142 -8.17 -3.74 -41.65
CA ALA A 142 -9.26 -4.48 -40.99
C ALA A 142 -8.94 -5.98 -40.87
N PHE A 143 -8.26 -6.55 -41.89
CA PHE A 143 -7.79 -7.92 -41.83
C PHE A 143 -6.74 -8.14 -40.73
N LEU A 144 -5.75 -7.25 -40.61
CA LEU A 144 -4.75 -7.33 -39.54
C LEU A 144 -5.36 -7.10 -38.15
N GLU A 145 -6.31 -6.17 -38.02
CA GLU A 145 -7.10 -6.01 -36.79
C GLU A 145 -7.82 -7.31 -36.42
N GLY A 146 -8.48 -7.95 -37.39
CA GLY A 146 -9.12 -9.25 -37.19
C GLY A 146 -8.15 -10.34 -36.77
N LEU A 147 -6.96 -10.41 -37.38
CA LEU A 147 -5.92 -11.37 -36.97
C LEU A 147 -5.40 -11.09 -35.56
N LEU A 148 -5.27 -9.82 -35.18
CA LEU A 148 -4.83 -9.42 -33.84
C LEU A 148 -5.85 -9.81 -32.78
N VAL A 149 -7.13 -9.42 -32.98
CA VAL A 149 -8.22 -9.68 -32.02
C VAL A 149 -8.46 -11.18 -31.83
N ASN A 150 -8.38 -11.96 -32.90
CA ASN A 150 -8.53 -13.41 -32.80
C ASN A 150 -7.25 -14.15 -32.35
N GLY A 151 -6.17 -13.43 -32.00
CA GLY A 151 -4.90 -13.98 -31.54
C GLY A 151 -4.08 -14.72 -32.62
N TRP A 152 -4.54 -14.77 -33.86
CA TRP A 152 -3.83 -15.40 -34.97
C TRP A 152 -2.54 -14.67 -35.33
N LEU A 153 -2.50 -13.35 -35.18
CA LEU A 153 -1.30 -12.57 -35.47
C LEU A 153 -0.12 -13.01 -34.59
N SER A 154 -0.34 -13.23 -33.29
CA SER A 154 0.68 -13.73 -32.37
C SER A 154 1.20 -15.11 -32.81
N LYS A 155 0.30 -16.01 -33.20
CA LYS A 155 0.67 -17.37 -33.67
C LYS A 155 1.48 -17.32 -34.97
N LEU A 156 1.08 -16.47 -35.92
CA LEU A 156 1.79 -16.29 -37.19
C LEU A 156 3.20 -15.74 -36.98
N VAL A 157 3.34 -14.75 -36.10
CA VAL A 157 4.65 -14.18 -35.73
C VAL A 157 5.53 -15.19 -35.01
N LEU A 158 4.97 -15.98 -34.09
CA LEU A 158 5.71 -17.03 -33.41
C LEU A 158 6.17 -18.12 -34.38
N ALA A 159 5.34 -18.46 -35.38
CA ALA A 159 5.69 -19.42 -36.42
C ALA A 159 6.70 -18.87 -37.44
N SER A 160 6.64 -17.57 -37.78
CA SER A 160 7.61 -16.93 -38.68
C SER A 160 8.93 -16.62 -37.99
N GLY A 161 8.93 -16.53 -36.66
CA GLY A 161 10.09 -16.17 -35.85
C GLY A 161 10.50 -14.69 -35.99
N GLU A 162 9.67 -13.84 -36.59
CA GLU A 162 10.01 -12.43 -36.85
C GLU A 162 8.82 -11.49 -36.68
N VAL A 163 9.04 -10.37 -35.99
CA VAL A 163 8.13 -9.22 -35.91
C VAL A 163 8.68 -8.08 -36.76
N GLU A 164 7.98 -7.77 -37.84
CA GLU A 164 8.28 -6.60 -38.68
C GLU A 164 8.12 -5.28 -37.92
N LYS A 165 8.90 -4.27 -38.31
CA LYS A 165 8.83 -2.93 -37.72
C LYS A 165 7.43 -2.31 -37.84
N SER A 166 6.75 -2.50 -38.97
CA SER A 166 5.37 -2.01 -39.19
C SER A 166 4.40 -2.59 -38.16
N ILE A 167 4.40 -3.91 -37.96
CA ILE A 167 3.56 -4.62 -36.99
C ILE A 167 3.90 -4.19 -35.56
N ALA A 168 5.20 -4.15 -35.22
CA ALA A 168 5.64 -3.76 -33.89
C ALA A 168 5.21 -2.33 -33.54
N THR A 169 5.45 -1.35 -34.42
CA THR A 169 5.06 0.04 -34.18
C THR A 169 3.54 0.21 -34.16
N TRP A 170 2.81 -0.52 -35.02
CA TRP A 170 1.35 -0.48 -35.06
C TRP A 170 0.72 -1.01 -33.76
N THR A 171 1.07 -2.23 -33.35
CA THR A 171 0.53 -2.85 -32.12
C THR A 171 0.93 -2.04 -30.88
N PHE A 172 2.13 -1.48 -30.84
CA PHE A 172 2.51 -0.59 -29.74
C PHE A 172 1.66 0.70 -29.69
N LYS A 173 1.39 1.33 -30.84
CA LYS A 173 0.48 2.49 -30.89
C LYS A 173 -0.96 2.14 -30.49
N LEU A 174 -1.42 0.92 -30.80
CA LEU A 174 -2.73 0.44 -30.35
C LEU A 174 -2.80 0.34 -28.81
N ILE A 175 -1.75 -0.18 -28.16
CA ILE A 175 -1.65 -0.18 -26.69
C ILE A 175 -1.79 1.24 -26.14
N LEU A 176 -1.07 2.19 -26.74
CA LEU A 176 -1.00 3.54 -26.21
C LEU A 176 -2.24 4.39 -26.49
N TYR A 177 -2.81 4.34 -27.69
CA TYR A 177 -3.75 5.36 -28.16
C TYR A 177 -5.08 4.81 -28.68
N SER A 178 -5.28 3.49 -28.76
CA SER A 178 -6.55 2.92 -29.24
C SER A 178 -7.70 3.28 -28.31
N SER A 179 -8.79 3.80 -28.89
CA SER A 179 -10.09 3.97 -28.21
C SER A 179 -10.87 2.67 -28.11
N LYS A 180 -10.55 1.65 -28.92
CA LYS A 180 -11.18 0.32 -28.84
C LYS A 180 -10.44 -0.54 -27.81
N GLU A 181 -11.15 -0.94 -26.76
CA GLU A 181 -10.62 -1.81 -25.69
C GLU A 181 -10.11 -3.16 -26.24
N GLU A 182 -10.89 -3.80 -27.13
CA GLU A 182 -10.52 -5.09 -27.73
C GLU A 182 -9.18 -5.03 -28.45
N LEU A 183 -8.94 -4.00 -29.27
CA LEU A 183 -7.67 -3.82 -29.97
C LEU A 183 -6.53 -3.55 -28.99
N ARG A 184 -6.79 -2.77 -27.94
CA ARG A 184 -5.79 -2.42 -26.93
C ARG A 184 -5.35 -3.63 -26.12
N ALA A 185 -6.32 -4.42 -25.66
CA ALA A 185 -6.10 -5.66 -24.93
C ALA A 185 -5.36 -6.68 -25.80
N SER A 186 -5.83 -6.89 -27.03
CA SER A 186 -5.21 -7.84 -27.97
C SER A 186 -3.79 -7.44 -28.36
N ALA A 187 -3.53 -6.14 -28.56
CA ALA A 187 -2.18 -5.64 -28.79
C ALA A 187 -1.26 -5.84 -27.57
N CYS A 188 -1.78 -5.64 -26.35
CA CYS A 188 -1.04 -5.92 -25.13
C CYS A 188 -0.71 -7.41 -25.01
N GLU A 189 -1.69 -8.29 -25.26
CA GLU A 189 -1.49 -9.74 -25.23
C GLU A 189 -0.49 -10.21 -26.29
N PHE A 190 -0.54 -9.64 -27.50
CA PHE A 190 0.44 -9.86 -28.55
C PHE A 190 1.87 -9.57 -28.07
N TRP A 191 2.09 -8.39 -27.49
CA TRP A 191 3.41 -8.02 -26.97
C TRP A 191 3.83 -8.90 -25.78
N CYS A 192 2.92 -9.18 -24.84
CA CYS A 192 3.20 -10.09 -23.72
C CYS A 192 3.60 -11.48 -24.23
N ALA A 193 2.92 -12.04 -25.22
CA ALA A 193 3.23 -13.34 -25.79
C ALA A 193 4.60 -13.38 -26.46
N ILE A 194 4.93 -12.35 -27.25
CA ILE A 194 6.19 -12.26 -27.99
C ILE A 194 7.38 -12.05 -27.06
N LEU A 195 7.23 -11.23 -26.02
CA LEU A 195 8.28 -10.97 -25.05
C LEU A 195 8.49 -12.19 -24.14
N SER A 196 7.39 -12.79 -23.68
CA SER A 196 7.40 -13.93 -22.77
C SER A 196 7.72 -15.27 -23.43
N SER A 197 7.78 -15.37 -24.76
CA SER A 197 8.13 -16.62 -25.44
C SER A 197 9.53 -17.08 -25.00
N LYS A 198 9.59 -17.98 -24.01
CA LYS A 198 10.79 -18.71 -23.60
C LYS A 198 10.69 -20.10 -24.22
N ASN A 199 11.59 -20.35 -25.16
CA ASN A 199 12.51 -21.48 -25.20
C ASN A 199 12.05 -22.75 -24.45
N GLU A 200 11.44 -23.68 -25.18
CA GLU A 200 11.99 -25.03 -25.18
C GLU A 200 13.49 -24.93 -25.48
N VAL A 201 14.31 -25.83 -24.96
CA VAL A 201 15.78 -25.69 -24.83
C VAL A 201 16.52 -25.34 -26.15
N ASP A 202 15.86 -25.43 -27.31
CA ASP A 202 16.40 -25.12 -28.64
C ASP A 202 15.61 -24.07 -29.47
N ALA A 203 14.59 -23.38 -28.92
CA ALA A 203 13.79 -22.44 -29.72
C ALA A 203 14.52 -21.09 -29.94
N VAL A 204 14.63 -20.69 -31.21
CA VAL A 204 15.21 -19.39 -31.62
C VAL A 204 14.30 -18.26 -31.13
N PRO A 205 14.81 -17.24 -30.41
CA PRO A 205 14.00 -16.12 -29.97
C PRO A 205 13.44 -15.35 -31.17
N VAL A 206 12.19 -14.92 -31.06
CA VAL A 206 11.53 -14.10 -32.10
C VAL A 206 12.36 -12.85 -32.35
N LYS A 207 12.75 -12.64 -33.60
CA LYS A 207 13.50 -11.47 -34.03
C LYS A 207 12.56 -10.27 -34.15
N ILE A 208 12.74 -9.27 -33.30
CA ILE A 208 11.91 -8.07 -33.30
C ILE A 208 12.67 -6.93 -33.98
N HIS A 209 12.14 -6.39 -35.07
CA HIS A 209 12.80 -5.36 -35.87
C HIS A 209 12.75 -3.96 -35.26
N TRP A 210 11.86 -3.73 -34.30
CA TRP A 210 11.70 -2.45 -33.64
C TRP A 210 11.20 -2.62 -32.21
N PHE A 211 11.81 -1.90 -31.27
CA PHE A 211 11.45 -1.93 -29.87
C PHE A 211 10.88 -0.56 -29.43
N PRO A 212 9.85 -0.58 -28.58
CA PRO A 212 9.36 0.62 -27.90
C PRO A 212 10.43 1.33 -27.09
N SER A 213 10.40 2.66 -27.11
CA SER A 213 11.26 3.50 -26.28
C SER A 213 10.50 3.96 -25.03
N TYR A 214 11.23 4.19 -23.92
CA TYR A 214 10.64 4.80 -22.74
C TYR A 214 10.08 6.19 -23.04
N SER A 215 10.71 6.97 -23.93
CA SER A 215 10.22 8.30 -24.33
C SER A 215 8.80 8.24 -24.91
N ASP A 216 8.45 7.19 -25.66
CA ASP A 216 7.10 7.05 -26.19
C ASP A 216 6.08 6.66 -25.10
N LEU A 217 6.48 5.85 -24.12
CA LEU A 217 5.67 5.52 -22.94
C LEU A 217 5.42 6.78 -22.07
N GLU A 218 6.47 7.58 -21.85
CA GLU A 218 6.42 8.82 -21.07
C GLU A 218 5.52 9.85 -21.75
N LYS A 219 5.64 10.04 -23.07
CA LYS A 219 4.76 10.93 -23.85
C LYS A 219 3.30 10.52 -23.75
N ALA A 220 3.01 9.22 -23.80
CA ALA A 220 1.64 8.75 -23.64
C ALA A 220 1.11 9.07 -22.24
N LEU A 221 1.87 8.78 -21.17
CA LEU A 221 1.47 9.12 -19.80
C LEU A 221 1.17 10.62 -19.64
N VAL A 222 2.05 11.48 -20.16
CA VAL A 222 1.87 12.94 -20.14
C VAL A 222 0.61 13.34 -20.92
N ALA A 223 0.39 12.78 -22.11
CA ALA A 223 -0.80 13.07 -22.91
C ALA A 223 -2.10 12.63 -22.19
N TYR A 224 -2.04 11.59 -21.36
CA TYR A 224 -3.15 11.17 -20.50
C TYR A 224 -3.25 11.94 -19.18
N GLY A 225 -2.40 12.95 -18.96
CA GLY A 225 -2.46 13.86 -17.82
C GLY A 225 -1.72 13.40 -16.58
N PHE A 226 -0.73 12.49 -16.67
CA PHE A 226 0.06 12.06 -15.51
C PHE A 226 0.79 13.23 -14.84
N LEU A 227 0.62 13.40 -13.52
CA LEU A 227 1.19 14.49 -12.74
C LEU A 227 2.54 14.10 -12.15
N SER A 228 3.60 14.82 -12.54
CA SER A 228 4.97 14.57 -12.03
C SER A 228 5.19 15.07 -10.61
N GLU A 229 4.42 16.05 -10.16
CA GLU A 229 4.42 16.58 -8.79
C GLU A 229 3.04 16.35 -8.19
N LEU A 230 2.98 15.63 -7.06
CA LEU A 230 1.73 15.33 -6.38
C LEU A 230 1.55 16.33 -5.24
N SER A 231 0.65 17.29 -5.42
CA SER A 231 0.28 18.23 -4.36
C SER A 231 -0.92 17.71 -3.57
N SER A 232 -0.89 17.87 -2.24
CA SER A 232 -2.07 17.67 -1.38
C SER A 232 -3.08 18.82 -1.47
N THR A 233 -2.69 19.98 -1.98
CA THR A 233 -3.56 21.16 -2.15
C THR A 233 -4.14 21.27 -3.56
N ALA A 234 -4.57 20.15 -4.15
CA ALA A 234 -5.53 20.24 -5.23
C ALA A 234 -6.86 20.71 -4.60
N GLU A 235 -7.15 22.01 -4.66
CA GLU A 235 -8.51 22.48 -4.49
C GLU A 235 -9.42 21.58 -5.33
N PRO A 236 -10.57 21.12 -4.81
CA PRO A 236 -11.57 20.47 -5.63
C PRO A 236 -12.07 21.53 -6.60
N VAL A 237 -11.35 21.73 -7.71
CA VAL A 237 -11.83 22.51 -8.83
C VAL A 237 -13.07 21.77 -9.28
N ASN A 238 -14.20 22.38 -8.94
CA ASN A 238 -15.51 21.92 -9.27
C ASN A 238 -15.63 22.04 -10.80
N THR A 239 -15.24 20.99 -11.50
CA THR A 239 -15.42 20.89 -12.95
C THR A 239 -15.81 19.46 -13.28
N ASP A 240 -17.09 19.30 -13.64
CA ASP A 240 -17.69 18.16 -14.33
C ASP A 240 -17.03 17.90 -15.70
N SER A 241 -15.70 17.80 -15.79
CA SER A 241 -15.06 17.35 -17.03
C SER A 241 -15.01 15.82 -17.04
N ALA A 242 -15.74 15.23 -17.97
CA ALA A 242 -15.75 13.78 -18.24
C ALA A 242 -14.35 13.21 -18.59
N ASP A 243 -13.34 14.07 -18.75
CA ASP A 243 -11.98 13.72 -19.14
C ASP A 243 -11.03 13.47 -17.96
N ARG A 244 -11.48 13.72 -16.71
CA ARG A 244 -10.64 13.61 -15.51
C ARG A 244 -10.72 12.20 -14.92
N GLY A 245 -9.69 11.39 -15.14
CA GLY A 245 -9.71 10.00 -14.69
C GLY A 245 -8.48 9.21 -15.09
N PRO A 246 -8.24 8.04 -14.46
CA PRO A 246 -7.22 7.14 -14.94
C PRO A 246 -7.49 6.79 -16.40
N PRO A 247 -6.46 6.74 -17.25
CA PRO A 247 -6.69 6.57 -18.67
C PRO A 247 -7.11 5.12 -18.95
N GLU A 248 -7.97 4.96 -19.97
CA GLU A 248 -8.50 3.64 -20.34
C GLU A 248 -7.37 2.66 -20.71
N ASN A 249 -6.24 3.18 -21.20
CA ASN A 249 -5.09 2.39 -21.59
C ASN A 249 -4.20 1.94 -20.43
N LEU A 250 -4.47 2.36 -19.19
CA LEU A 250 -3.58 2.13 -18.06
C LEU A 250 -3.29 0.65 -17.82
N ILE A 251 -4.31 -0.21 -17.90
CA ILE A 251 -4.13 -1.67 -17.71
C ILE A 251 -3.16 -2.23 -18.74
N ALA A 252 -3.33 -1.86 -20.01
CA ALA A 252 -2.47 -2.31 -21.09
C ALA A 252 -1.05 -1.74 -20.94
N TRP A 253 -0.93 -0.47 -20.56
CA TRP A 253 0.35 0.19 -20.30
C TRP A 253 1.13 -0.51 -19.16
N VAL A 254 0.45 -0.83 -18.04
CA VAL A 254 1.04 -1.50 -16.87
C VAL A 254 1.49 -2.92 -17.23
N LYS A 255 0.62 -3.72 -17.88
CA LYS A 255 0.97 -5.08 -18.32
C LYS A 255 2.14 -5.09 -19.30
N PHE A 256 2.10 -4.20 -20.29
CA PHE A 256 3.17 -4.07 -21.28
C PHE A 256 4.51 -3.67 -20.63
N THR A 257 4.48 -2.72 -19.70
CA THR A 257 5.65 -2.28 -18.94
C THR A 257 6.24 -3.43 -18.11
N ALA A 258 5.39 -4.19 -17.41
CA ALA A 258 5.81 -5.37 -16.66
C ALA A 258 6.54 -6.38 -17.57
N ALA A 259 5.95 -6.71 -18.72
CA ALA A 259 6.54 -7.64 -19.69
C ALA A 259 7.90 -7.14 -20.21
N CYS A 260 8.03 -5.85 -20.53
CA CYS A 260 9.30 -5.25 -20.93
C CYS A 260 10.39 -5.39 -19.86
N CYS A 261 10.03 -5.18 -18.59
CA CYS A 261 10.98 -5.31 -17.49
C CYS A 261 11.42 -6.77 -17.26
N GLN A 262 10.53 -7.74 -17.45
CA GLN A 262 10.82 -9.17 -17.25
C GLN A 262 11.82 -9.74 -18.27
N VAL A 263 11.92 -9.16 -19.47
CA VAL A 263 12.77 -9.67 -20.55
C VAL A 263 14.17 -9.08 -20.63
N ARG A 264 14.61 -8.32 -19.60
CA ARG A 264 15.94 -7.67 -19.63
C ARG A 264 17.09 -8.60 -20.00
N SER A 265 17.05 -9.83 -19.48
CA SER A 265 18.06 -10.86 -19.73
C SER A 265 18.22 -11.20 -21.22
N LYS A 266 17.14 -11.09 -22.01
CA LYS A 266 17.16 -11.24 -23.47
C LYS A 266 17.56 -9.92 -24.14
N LYS A 267 16.94 -8.81 -23.69
CA LYS A 267 17.16 -7.48 -24.25
C LYS A 267 16.89 -6.41 -23.20
N SER A 268 17.89 -5.57 -22.95
CA SER A 268 17.72 -4.36 -22.16
C SER A 268 16.96 -3.31 -22.98
N MET A 269 15.64 -3.19 -22.76
CA MET A 269 14.79 -2.20 -23.47
C MET A 269 14.91 -0.79 -22.89
N PHE A 270 15.22 -0.69 -21.60
CA PHE A 270 15.35 0.57 -20.88
C PHE A 270 16.79 0.74 -20.36
N SER A 271 17.27 1.98 -20.32
CA SER A 271 18.41 2.34 -19.50
C SER A 271 18.05 2.28 -18.01
N SER A 272 19.04 2.23 -17.12
CA SER A 272 18.79 2.23 -15.67
C SER A 272 18.03 3.48 -15.23
N LYS A 273 18.29 4.65 -15.84
CA LYS A 273 17.56 5.90 -15.56
C LYS A 273 16.09 5.85 -15.98
N GLU A 274 15.79 5.22 -17.11
CA GLU A 274 14.40 5.06 -17.58
C GLU A 274 13.66 4.06 -16.69
N ALA A 275 14.33 2.98 -16.26
CA ALA A 275 13.77 2.04 -15.30
C ALA A 275 13.52 2.69 -13.92
N GLU A 276 14.39 3.61 -13.47
CA GLU A 276 14.18 4.39 -12.24
C GLU A 276 12.84 5.15 -12.33
N LYS A 277 12.61 5.88 -13.43
CA LYS A 277 11.35 6.59 -13.67
C LYS A 277 10.14 5.65 -13.73
N LEU A 278 10.25 4.46 -14.32
CA LEU A 278 9.17 3.48 -14.34
C LEU A 278 8.77 3.03 -12.93
N VAL A 279 9.75 2.76 -12.05
CA VAL A 279 9.47 2.42 -10.65
C VAL A 279 8.74 3.58 -9.97
N GLU A 280 9.19 4.82 -10.20
CA GLU A 280 8.54 6.00 -9.63
C GLU A 280 7.09 6.14 -10.09
N VAL A 281 6.83 6.05 -11.40
CA VAL A 281 5.48 6.14 -11.97
C VAL A 281 4.57 5.08 -11.36
N VAL A 282 5.00 3.80 -11.39
CA VAL A 282 4.19 2.69 -10.87
C VAL A 282 3.91 2.86 -9.37
N THR A 283 4.88 3.37 -8.61
CA THR A 283 4.68 3.67 -7.19
C THR A 283 3.67 4.79 -6.99
N CYS A 284 3.74 5.87 -7.77
CA CYS A 284 2.77 6.96 -7.71
C CYS A 284 1.35 6.50 -8.04
N LEU A 285 1.16 5.54 -8.95
CA LEU A 285 -0.18 5.00 -9.28
C LEU A 285 -0.90 4.39 -8.06
N PHE A 286 -0.17 3.88 -7.06
CA PHE A 286 -0.78 3.38 -5.82
C PHE A 286 -1.38 4.47 -4.92
N LEU A 287 -1.06 5.74 -5.19
CA LEU A 287 -1.60 6.87 -4.45
C LEU A 287 -2.98 7.27 -4.96
N ASP A 288 -3.36 6.92 -6.19
CA ASP A 288 -4.71 7.20 -6.69
C ASP A 288 -5.68 6.12 -6.19
N ARG A 289 -6.57 6.51 -5.28
CA ARG A 289 -7.55 5.61 -4.69
C ARG A 289 -8.45 4.94 -5.74
N ARG A 290 -8.70 5.59 -6.88
CA ARG A 290 -9.50 5.02 -7.99
C ARG A 290 -8.82 3.81 -8.64
N LEU A 291 -7.51 3.66 -8.46
CA LEU A 291 -6.71 2.57 -9.00
C LEU A 291 -6.57 1.37 -8.06
N GLN A 292 -7.22 1.39 -6.89
CA GLN A 292 -7.12 0.29 -5.92
C GLN A 292 -7.52 -1.07 -6.50
N GLY A 293 -8.50 -1.10 -7.41
CA GLY A 293 -8.92 -2.32 -8.12
C GLY A 293 -7.84 -2.92 -9.03
N LEU A 294 -6.80 -2.15 -9.38
CA LEU A 294 -5.67 -2.59 -10.20
C LEU A 294 -4.45 -3.00 -9.37
N SER A 295 -4.57 -3.09 -8.04
CA SER A 295 -3.45 -3.37 -7.13
C SER A 295 -2.64 -4.60 -7.55
N VAL A 296 -3.28 -5.71 -7.92
CA VAL A 296 -2.59 -6.95 -8.32
C VAL A 296 -1.66 -6.72 -9.52
N ILE A 297 -2.15 -6.09 -10.59
CA ILE A 297 -1.35 -5.83 -11.79
C ILE A 297 -0.26 -4.76 -11.54
N LEU A 298 -0.55 -3.78 -10.67
CA LEU A 298 0.43 -2.78 -10.28
C LEU A 298 1.56 -3.40 -9.43
N TYR A 299 1.25 -4.34 -8.54
CA TYR A 299 2.25 -5.07 -7.76
C TYR A 299 3.16 -5.91 -8.66
N GLU A 300 2.58 -6.63 -9.63
CA GLU A 300 3.36 -7.39 -10.62
C GLU A 300 4.29 -6.49 -11.43
N CYS A 301 3.78 -5.34 -11.89
CA CYS A 301 4.57 -4.36 -12.62
C CYS A 301 5.68 -3.75 -11.76
N MET A 302 5.38 -3.35 -10.53
CA MET A 302 6.37 -2.81 -9.59
C MET A 302 7.47 -3.83 -9.31
N HIS A 303 7.09 -5.09 -9.04
CA HIS A 303 8.05 -6.16 -8.81
C HIS A 303 8.95 -6.40 -10.04
N SER A 304 8.37 -6.40 -11.23
CA SER A 304 9.12 -6.54 -12.49
C SER A 304 10.08 -5.37 -12.70
N ALA A 305 9.65 -4.14 -12.46
CA ALA A 305 10.46 -2.93 -12.60
C ALA A 305 11.62 -2.89 -11.58
N ILE A 306 11.39 -3.26 -10.32
CA ILE A 306 12.46 -3.37 -9.31
C ILE A 306 13.44 -4.50 -9.64
N SER A 307 12.93 -5.61 -10.19
CA SER A 307 13.75 -6.74 -10.60
C SER A 307 14.56 -6.46 -11.87
N TYR A 308 14.24 -5.38 -12.60
CA TYR A 308 14.94 -4.97 -13.81
C TYR A 308 16.43 -4.66 -13.57
N PHE A 309 16.79 -4.09 -12.42
CA PHE A 309 18.16 -3.64 -12.18
C PHE A 309 19.12 -4.81 -12.01
N THR A 310 20.38 -4.63 -12.41
CA THR A 310 21.45 -5.53 -11.95
C THR A 310 21.78 -5.20 -10.48
N ASP A 311 22.48 -6.12 -9.78
CA ASP A 311 22.87 -5.86 -8.38
C ASP A 311 23.79 -4.64 -8.24
N GLN A 312 24.63 -4.36 -9.26
CA GLN A 312 25.50 -3.19 -9.29
C GLN A 312 24.71 -1.89 -9.48
N GLU A 313 23.73 -1.88 -10.38
CA GLU A 313 22.89 -0.71 -10.63
C GLU A 313 21.97 -0.43 -9.43
N TRP A 314 21.44 -1.48 -8.82
CA TRP A 314 20.38 -1.39 -7.82
C TRP A 314 20.76 -0.53 -6.61
N ASN A 315 21.99 -0.63 -6.10
CA ASN A 315 22.41 0.13 -4.93
C ASN A 315 22.29 1.64 -5.15
N THR A 316 22.74 2.14 -6.30
CA THR A 316 22.68 3.57 -6.65
C THR A 316 21.27 3.98 -7.09
N SER A 317 20.59 3.14 -7.86
CA SER A 317 19.23 3.42 -8.35
C SER A 317 18.20 3.43 -7.23
N CYS A 318 18.31 2.53 -6.25
CA CYS A 318 17.43 2.49 -5.08
C CYS A 318 17.43 3.82 -4.31
N GLU A 319 18.61 4.41 -4.09
CA GLU A 319 18.73 5.70 -3.40
C GLU A 319 18.13 6.85 -4.22
N LYS A 320 18.36 6.87 -5.53
CA LYS A 320 17.79 7.89 -6.43
C LYS A 320 16.27 7.83 -6.48
N ILE A 321 15.71 6.64 -6.66
CA ILE A 321 14.26 6.41 -6.66
C ILE A 321 13.68 6.85 -5.33
N ALA A 322 14.31 6.49 -4.20
CA ALA A 322 13.85 6.88 -2.88
C ALA A 322 13.81 8.41 -2.68
N LYS A 323 14.87 9.11 -3.08
CA LYS A 323 14.93 10.59 -3.03
C LYS A 323 13.84 11.22 -3.90
N SER A 324 13.69 10.73 -5.12
CA SER A 324 12.71 11.22 -6.08
C SER A 324 11.27 11.04 -5.57
N LEU A 325 10.94 9.85 -5.06
CA LEU A 325 9.64 9.57 -4.45
C LEU A 325 9.38 10.45 -3.22
N ALA A 326 10.35 10.56 -2.31
CA ALA A 326 10.19 11.35 -1.10
C ALA A 326 9.91 12.84 -1.40
N CYS A 327 10.52 13.41 -2.45
CA CYS A 327 10.27 14.78 -2.88
C CYS A 327 8.89 15.00 -3.52
N ARG A 328 8.25 13.95 -4.04
CA ARG A 328 6.97 14.05 -4.79
C ARG A 328 5.74 13.89 -3.91
N VAL A 329 5.88 13.36 -2.70
CA VAL A 329 4.74 12.95 -1.88
C VAL A 329 4.49 13.99 -0.79
N PRO A 330 3.23 14.38 -0.55
CA PRO A 330 2.90 15.30 0.53
C PRO A 330 3.27 14.72 1.90
N ARG A 331 3.50 15.61 2.84
CA ARG A 331 3.91 15.31 4.22
C ARG A 331 2.71 14.93 5.11
N ASP A 332 1.81 14.14 4.56
CA ASP A 332 0.56 13.69 5.19
C ASP A 332 0.49 12.15 5.18
N ILE A 333 -0.69 11.57 5.40
CA ILE A 333 -0.90 10.12 5.43
C ILE A 333 -0.52 9.42 4.10
N ASN A 334 -0.48 10.12 2.96
CA ASN A 334 -0.10 9.56 1.67
C ASN A 334 1.39 9.17 1.62
N CYS A 335 2.25 9.79 2.44
CA CYS A 335 3.64 9.35 2.57
C CYS A 335 3.75 7.92 3.10
N LEU A 336 2.84 7.50 3.99
CA LEU A 336 2.77 6.12 4.45
C LEU A 336 2.29 5.18 3.34
N ARG A 337 1.36 5.63 2.49
CA ARG A 337 0.85 4.82 1.36
C ARG A 337 1.93 4.47 0.35
N VAL A 338 2.82 5.41 0.02
CA VAL A 338 3.97 5.15 -0.86
C VAL A 338 4.91 4.10 -0.29
N VAL A 339 5.14 4.11 1.02
CA VAL A 339 5.95 3.09 1.66
C VAL A 339 5.19 1.76 1.69
N ASP A 340 3.90 1.79 2.04
CA ASP A 340 3.05 0.62 2.23
C ASP A 340 2.82 -0.18 0.95
N CYS A 341 2.72 0.49 -0.20
CA CYS A 341 2.56 -0.18 -1.48
C CYS A 341 3.83 -0.91 -1.95
N ILE A 342 5.00 -0.69 -1.34
CA ILE A 342 6.21 -1.42 -1.69
C ILE A 342 6.24 -2.76 -0.92
N SER A 343 6.31 -3.87 -1.63
CA SER A 343 6.23 -5.22 -1.04
C SER A 343 7.28 -5.48 0.05
N ARG A 344 6.87 -6.21 1.09
CA ARG A 344 7.75 -6.68 2.18
C ARG A 344 8.40 -8.03 1.92
N VAL A 345 8.19 -8.64 0.74
CA VAL A 345 8.64 -10.02 0.49
C VAL A 345 10.06 -10.05 -0.10
N ASN A 346 10.28 -9.32 -1.19
CA ASN A 346 11.54 -9.36 -1.95
C ASN A 346 12.62 -8.47 -1.28
N LYS A 347 13.88 -8.93 -1.24
CA LYS A 347 15.02 -8.19 -0.67
C LYS A 347 15.17 -6.78 -1.24
N ARG A 348 15.06 -6.61 -2.55
CA ARG A 348 15.14 -5.29 -3.21
C ARG A 348 13.94 -4.42 -2.85
N CYS A 349 12.74 -5.00 -2.79
CA CYS A 349 11.56 -4.25 -2.34
C CYS A 349 11.70 -3.77 -0.89
N LYS A 350 12.22 -4.61 0.03
CA LYS A 350 12.56 -4.22 1.40
C LYS A 350 13.57 -3.06 1.42
N GLN A 351 14.64 -3.16 0.64
CA GLN A 351 15.64 -2.09 0.53
C GLN A 351 15.03 -0.77 0.04
N LEU A 352 14.20 -0.81 -1.01
CA LEU A 352 13.52 0.39 -1.51
C LEU A 352 12.56 0.95 -0.49
N ARG A 353 11.75 0.10 0.14
CA ARG A 353 10.81 0.49 1.21
C ARG A 353 11.52 1.21 2.35
N SER A 354 12.65 0.64 2.81
CA SER A 354 13.49 1.24 3.84
C SER A 354 14.05 2.59 3.40
N ALA A 355 14.61 2.66 2.19
CA ALA A 355 15.21 3.86 1.64
C ALA A 355 14.19 4.99 1.45
N VAL A 356 12.99 4.69 0.94
CA VAL A 356 11.91 5.66 0.77
C VAL A 356 11.47 6.20 2.13
N ALA A 357 11.23 5.34 3.11
CA ALA A 357 10.83 5.76 4.46
C ALA A 357 11.90 6.67 5.10
N TYR A 358 13.18 6.34 4.95
CA TYR A 358 14.29 7.16 5.39
C TYR A 358 14.31 8.53 4.70
N GLN A 359 14.22 8.59 3.37
CA GLN A 359 14.27 9.85 2.63
C GLN A 359 13.08 10.76 2.96
N ILE A 360 11.89 10.18 3.19
CA ILE A 360 10.73 10.94 3.67
C ILE A 360 11.04 11.56 5.05
N LEU A 361 11.58 10.78 6.01
CA LEU A 361 11.99 11.31 7.32
C LEU A 361 13.01 12.45 7.18
N VAL A 362 14.02 12.31 6.32
CA VAL A 362 15.02 13.36 6.06
C VAL A 362 14.36 14.66 5.60
N ILE A 363 13.37 14.58 4.71
CA ILE A 363 12.62 15.74 4.21
C ILE A 363 11.76 16.38 5.31
N PHE A 364 11.15 15.57 6.20
CA PHE A 364 10.37 16.08 7.34
C PHE A 364 11.20 16.92 8.32
N PHE A 365 12.50 16.66 8.40
CA PHE A 365 13.47 17.40 9.21
C PHE A 365 14.33 18.37 8.38
N GLU A 366 13.80 18.82 7.23
CA GLU A 366 14.36 19.90 6.39
C GLU A 366 15.78 19.64 5.86
N ASN A 367 16.15 18.39 5.61
CA ASN A 367 17.49 18.02 5.11
C ASN A 367 18.65 18.50 6.01
N LYS A 368 18.38 18.83 7.27
CA LYS A 368 19.40 19.21 8.26
C LYS A 368 20.23 18.02 8.77
N ILE A 369 19.82 16.81 8.37
CA ILE A 369 20.39 15.55 8.81
C ILE A 369 21.56 15.17 7.91
N THR A 370 22.67 14.85 8.54
CA THR A 370 23.88 14.30 7.90
C THR A 370 24.09 12.82 8.24
N ASN A 371 23.50 12.32 9.34
CA ASN A 371 23.66 10.95 9.81
C ASN A 371 22.34 10.29 10.24
N GLU A 372 22.25 8.96 10.11
CA GLU A 372 21.11 8.14 10.51
C GLU A 372 20.76 8.31 12.01
N GLU A 373 21.76 8.38 12.88
CA GLU A 373 21.57 8.55 14.34
C GLU A 373 20.94 9.90 14.70
N GLU A 374 21.16 10.95 13.90
CA GLU A 374 20.56 12.26 14.15
C GLU A 374 19.04 12.21 14.01
N ILE A 375 18.50 11.40 13.11
CA ILE A 375 17.05 11.21 12.97
C ILE A 375 16.48 10.63 14.26
N LEU A 376 17.08 9.58 14.80
CA LEU A 376 16.62 8.96 16.03
C LEU A 376 16.77 9.90 17.23
N ASN A 377 17.85 10.68 17.30
CA ASN A 377 18.01 11.71 18.32
C ASN A 377 16.90 12.77 18.26
N LEU A 378 16.58 13.27 17.07
CA LEU A 378 15.48 14.22 16.87
C LEU A 378 14.14 13.63 17.32
N LEU A 379 13.89 12.35 17.00
CA LEU A 379 12.69 11.65 17.43
C LEU A 379 12.60 11.48 18.96
N ILE A 380 13.70 11.08 19.62
CA ILE A 380 13.76 10.88 21.07
C ILE A 380 13.54 12.19 21.83
N THR A 381 14.04 13.31 21.30
CA THR A 381 13.93 14.63 21.92
C THR A 381 12.54 15.26 21.83
N VAL A 382 11.62 14.68 21.04
CA VAL A 382 10.24 15.16 20.99
C VAL A 382 9.55 14.97 22.34
N ASN A 383 9.08 16.08 22.92
CA ASN A 383 8.33 16.05 24.16
C ASN A 383 6.86 15.66 23.92
N VAL A 384 6.57 14.36 23.92
CA VAL A 384 5.20 13.83 23.73
C VAL A 384 4.21 14.23 24.84
N LYS A 385 4.68 14.72 26.00
CA LYS A 385 3.82 15.20 27.09
C LYS A 385 3.33 16.63 26.85
N ASP A 386 4.00 17.38 25.98
CA ASP A 386 3.58 18.74 25.64
C ASP A 386 2.21 18.68 24.94
N LYS A 387 1.28 19.51 25.39
CA LYS A 387 -0.06 19.62 24.81
C LYS A 387 -0.03 20.10 23.35
N THR A 388 1.01 20.83 22.97
CA THR A 388 1.22 21.34 21.60
C THR A 388 1.89 20.33 20.67
N CYS A 389 2.29 19.15 21.17
CA CYS A 389 2.86 18.09 20.36
C CYS A 389 1.81 17.52 19.39
N ASP A 390 2.12 17.58 18.09
CA ASP A 390 1.32 17.02 17.01
C ASP A 390 1.49 15.48 16.98
N LEU A 391 0.51 14.79 17.56
CA LEU A 391 0.52 13.33 17.66
C LEU A 391 0.18 12.62 16.34
N PHE A 392 -0.50 13.30 15.41
CA PHE A 392 -0.72 12.79 14.07
C PHE A 392 0.61 12.67 13.33
N ARG A 393 1.42 13.74 13.35
CA ARG A 393 2.77 13.73 12.79
C ARG A 393 3.68 12.73 13.50
N MET A 394 3.53 12.56 14.82
CA MET A 394 4.25 11.52 15.55
C MET A 394 3.87 10.11 15.11
N TYR A 395 2.61 9.85 14.77
CA TYR A 395 2.20 8.57 14.20
C TYR A 395 2.86 8.31 12.84
N ILE A 396 2.93 9.33 11.98
CA ILE A 396 3.63 9.24 10.69
C ILE A 396 5.11 8.93 10.92
N TYR A 397 5.79 9.65 11.81
CA TYR A 397 7.19 9.39 12.16
C TYR A 397 7.40 7.97 12.65
N LEU A 398 6.58 7.51 13.60
CA LEU A 398 6.65 6.17 14.14
C LEU A 398 6.51 5.09 13.05
N ALA A 399 5.55 5.27 12.13
CA ALA A 399 5.34 4.34 11.02
C ALA A 399 6.48 4.37 9.99
N LEU A 400 7.02 5.55 9.66
CA LEU A 400 8.16 5.67 8.75
C LEU A 400 9.42 5.06 9.35
N THR A 401 9.71 5.34 10.62
CA THR A 401 10.90 4.80 11.31
C THR A 401 10.82 3.28 11.44
N GLU A 402 9.64 2.72 11.72
CA GLU A 402 9.42 1.26 11.67
C GLU A 402 9.81 0.70 10.29
N ASN A 403 9.31 1.29 9.21
CA ASN A 403 9.56 0.80 7.86
C ASN A 403 11.02 0.97 7.42
N TRP A 404 11.65 2.06 7.86
CA TRP A 404 13.06 2.30 7.65
C TRP A 404 13.90 1.22 8.35
N LEU A 405 13.72 1.03 9.66
CA LEU A 405 14.56 0.15 10.46
C LEU A 405 14.31 -1.35 10.18
N LEU A 406 13.04 -1.80 10.15
CA LEU A 406 12.71 -3.21 9.95
C LEU A 406 13.13 -3.76 8.58
N SER A 407 13.28 -2.88 7.59
CA SER A 407 13.67 -3.27 6.24
C SER A 407 15.14 -2.90 5.92
N CYS A 408 15.90 -2.39 6.90
CA CYS A 408 17.30 -2.01 6.74
C CYS A 408 18.22 -3.22 6.99
N PRO A 409 18.98 -3.69 5.97
CA PRO A 409 19.91 -4.82 6.14
C PRO A 409 21.06 -4.53 7.11
N LYS A 410 21.37 -3.26 7.36
CA LYS A 410 22.51 -2.80 8.15
C LYS A 410 22.20 -2.60 9.64
N LEU A 411 20.96 -2.82 10.06
CA LEU A 411 20.55 -2.58 11.45
C LEU A 411 21.20 -3.59 12.41
N GLU A 412 21.41 -4.83 11.97
CA GLU A 412 22.14 -5.87 12.74
C GLU A 412 23.58 -5.44 13.06
N GLU A 413 24.15 -4.56 12.25
CA GLU A 413 25.53 -4.06 12.40
C GLU A 413 25.61 -2.77 13.26
N LYS A 414 24.46 -2.20 13.69
CA LYS A 414 24.38 -0.92 14.40
C LYS A 414 23.57 -1.01 15.71
N PRO A 415 24.14 -1.60 16.78
CA PRO A 415 23.42 -1.84 18.03
C PRO A 415 22.90 -0.54 18.70
N VAL A 416 23.61 0.57 18.52
CA VAL A 416 23.23 1.89 19.05
C VAL A 416 21.88 2.36 18.48
N MET A 417 21.65 2.17 17.18
CA MET A 417 20.39 2.56 16.53
C MET A 417 19.21 1.76 17.08
N THR A 418 19.41 0.47 17.35
CA THR A 418 18.38 -0.39 17.95
C THR A 418 18.02 0.06 19.36
N GLU A 419 19.01 0.45 20.17
CA GLU A 419 18.77 0.99 21.51
C GLU A 419 18.01 2.33 21.45
N MET A 420 18.45 3.25 20.59
CA MET A 420 17.79 4.54 20.38
C MET A 420 16.34 4.38 19.92
N TRP A 421 16.08 3.45 19.01
CA TRP A 421 14.73 3.10 18.60
C TRP A 421 13.88 2.59 19.78
N GLY A 422 14.45 1.71 20.61
CA GLY A 422 13.80 1.23 21.82
C GLY A 422 13.46 2.36 22.81
N VAL A 423 14.34 3.35 22.96
CA VAL A 423 14.08 4.55 23.77
C VAL A 423 12.92 5.37 23.20
N TYR A 424 12.93 5.63 21.89
CA TYR A 424 11.84 6.35 21.24
C TYR A 424 10.49 5.63 21.40
N LEU A 425 10.45 4.31 21.20
CA LEU A 425 9.27 3.49 21.42
C LEU A 425 8.74 3.60 22.86
N ARG A 426 9.63 3.52 23.86
CA ARG A 426 9.26 3.69 25.28
C ARG A 426 8.72 5.09 25.57
N ASN A 427 9.29 6.12 24.96
CA ASN A 427 8.79 7.49 25.10
C ASN A 427 7.34 7.57 24.59
N CYS A 428 7.08 7.05 23.38
CA CYS A 428 5.74 7.02 22.81
C CYS A 428 4.75 6.14 23.58
N SER A 429 5.17 4.97 24.08
CA SER A 429 4.28 4.04 24.77
C SER A 429 3.98 4.43 26.22
N CYS A 430 4.98 4.93 26.95
CA CYS A 430 4.89 5.14 28.40
C CYS A 430 4.61 6.58 28.80
N LEU A 431 5.02 7.58 28.00
CA LEU A 431 4.85 8.99 28.36
C LEU A 431 3.54 9.58 27.87
N ILE A 432 2.88 8.94 26.88
CA ILE A 432 1.51 9.26 26.48
C ILE A 432 0.57 8.51 27.43
N SER A 433 -0.26 9.24 28.18
CA SER A 433 -1.19 8.63 29.13
C SER A 433 -2.26 7.78 28.42
N SER A 434 -2.75 6.73 29.07
CA SER A 434 -3.94 6.01 28.60
C SER A 434 -5.20 6.88 28.61
N THR A 435 -5.21 7.91 29.46
CA THR A 435 -6.28 8.92 29.57
C THR A 435 -6.05 10.13 28.67
N ASP A 436 -5.04 10.11 27.80
CA ASP A 436 -4.79 11.19 26.85
C ASP A 436 -5.82 11.13 25.72
N LEU A 437 -6.67 12.16 25.65
CA LEU A 437 -7.77 12.27 24.69
C LEU A 437 -7.38 12.98 23.40
N ARG A 438 -6.12 13.41 23.25
CA ARG A 438 -5.66 14.04 22.02
C ARG A 438 -5.79 13.07 20.84
N LEU A 439 -6.12 13.63 19.67
CA LEU A 439 -6.12 12.91 18.40
C LEU A 439 -4.83 12.10 18.22
N TYR A 440 -4.97 10.87 17.72
CA TYR A 440 -3.87 9.91 17.51
C TYR A 440 -3.09 9.45 18.77
N ALA A 441 -3.35 9.96 19.98
CA ALA A 441 -2.64 9.53 21.21
C ALA A 441 -2.71 8.03 21.45
N SER A 442 -3.91 7.45 21.34
CA SER A 442 -4.12 6.01 21.45
C SER A 442 -3.42 5.23 20.34
N LYS A 443 -3.47 5.72 19.09
CA LYS A 443 -2.83 5.09 17.92
C LYS A 443 -1.31 5.03 18.08
N VAL A 444 -0.67 6.14 18.45
CA VAL A 444 0.79 6.23 18.70
C VAL A 444 1.19 5.29 19.84
N ARG A 445 0.51 5.39 21.00
CA ARG A 445 0.80 4.57 22.18
C ARG A 445 0.68 3.07 21.89
N ASN A 446 -0.42 2.65 21.28
CA ASN A 446 -0.68 1.23 21.00
C ASN A 446 0.31 0.67 19.97
N LYS A 447 0.58 1.43 18.89
CA LYS A 447 1.57 1.03 17.88
C LYS A 447 2.97 0.91 18.49
N ALA A 448 3.38 1.88 19.29
CA ALA A 448 4.69 1.85 19.94
C ALA A 448 4.82 0.68 20.92
N SER A 449 3.78 0.42 21.73
CA SER A 449 3.74 -0.73 22.63
C SER A 449 3.84 -2.06 21.88
N TYR A 450 3.13 -2.20 20.76
CA TYR A 450 3.19 -3.40 19.92
C TYR A 450 4.60 -3.62 19.33
N LEU A 451 5.21 -2.57 18.80
CA LEU A 451 6.56 -2.63 18.25
C LEU A 451 7.62 -2.93 19.32
N LEU A 452 7.43 -2.43 20.54
CA LEU A 452 8.33 -2.69 21.65
C LEU A 452 8.31 -4.17 22.06
N GLN A 453 7.13 -4.80 22.10
CA GLN A 453 6.98 -6.24 22.36
C GLN A 453 7.63 -7.10 21.26
N GLY A 454 7.55 -6.66 20.01
CA GLY A 454 8.19 -7.35 18.87
C GLY A 454 9.71 -7.18 18.83
N SER A 455 10.25 -6.13 19.45
CA SER A 455 11.70 -5.81 19.43
C SER A 455 12.48 -6.48 20.59
N THR A 456 11.78 -7.13 21.52
CA THR A 456 12.36 -7.83 22.68
C THR A 456 12.61 -9.33 22.45
N ASN A 457 12.42 -9.83 21.22
CA ASN A 457 12.64 -11.22 20.84
C ASN A 457 13.86 -11.38 19.93
#